data_AF-A0A377U1H4-F1
#
_entry.id   AF-A0A377U1H4-F1
#
_cell.length_a   1.000
_cell.length_b   1.000
_cell.length_c   1.000
_cell.angle_alpha   90.00
_cell.angle_beta   90.00
_cell.angle_gamma   90.00
#
_symmetry.space_group_name_H-M   'P 1'
#
loop_
_entity.id
_entity.type
_entity.pdbx_description
1 polymer ?
#
loop_
_entity_poly.entity_id
_entity_poly.type
_entity_poly.pdbx_seq_one_letter_code
_entity_poly.pdbx_strand_id
1 'polypeptide(L)'
;MEALGLSMALGTFIAGVLLAESEYRHELEIAIDPFKGLLLGLFFISVGMALNLGVLYTHLLWVAVSVAVLVAVKMLVLYLLARLYGLRSSERMQFAGVLSQGGEFAFVLFSLPASQRLFQHDQMALLLVAVTLSMMTTPLLMKGIDKLLSRRLNPADDTGEAPWVEDDKPQVIIVGFGRFGQVIGRLLMANKMRITVLERDISAVNLMRNYGYKVYFGDATQLELLRSAGAEEAQSIVITCNEPEDTMRLVEMCQQHFPHLHILARARGRVEAHELLQAGVTQFSRETFSSALELGRKALITLGMHPHQAQRAQLHFRRLDMRMLRELMPVHTDTVQISRVREARANWKRFSSAKCRKRAGSWTAGTSLNKGKSYGSA
;
A
#
# COMPACT_ATOMS: atom_id res chain seq x y z
N MET A 1 -0.68 7.76 41.54
CA MET A 1 -1.53 6.67 41.00
C MET A 1 -1.87 5.67 42.10
N GLU A 2 -0.88 5.06 42.74
CA GLU A 2 -1.07 4.15 43.89
C GLU A 2 -1.74 4.84 45.10
N ALA A 3 -1.37 6.11 45.37
CA ALA A 3 -2.03 6.96 46.37
C ALA A 3 -3.49 7.33 46.05
N LEU A 4 -3.95 7.13 44.81
CA LEU A 4 -5.33 7.34 44.36
C LEU A 4 -6.13 6.02 44.25
N GLY A 5 -5.52 4.88 44.60
CA GLY A 5 -6.14 3.56 44.47
C GLY A 5 -6.31 3.07 43.03
N LEU A 6 -5.68 3.73 42.05
CA LEU A 6 -5.77 3.36 40.63
C LEU A 6 -4.66 2.34 40.28
N SER A 7 -5.02 1.29 39.53
CA SER A 7 -4.05 0.28 39.11
C SER A 7 -2.94 0.89 38.26
N MET A 8 -1.72 0.35 38.37
CA MET A 8 -0.57 0.79 37.58
C MET A 8 -0.87 0.79 36.08
N ALA A 9 -1.59 -0.21 35.60
CA ALA A 9 -1.96 -0.36 34.20
C ALA A 9 -3.01 0.68 33.74
N LEU A 10 -3.95 1.08 34.59
CA LEU A 10 -4.87 2.18 34.28
C LEU A 10 -4.11 3.51 34.24
N GLY A 11 -3.14 3.70 35.13
CA GLY A 11 -2.31 4.90 35.15
C GLY A 11 -1.45 5.06 33.91
N THR A 12 -0.81 3.99 33.44
CA THR A 12 -0.05 3.99 32.19
C THR A 12 -0.94 4.17 30.96
N PHE A 13 -2.14 3.59 30.96
CA PHE A 13 -3.12 3.82 29.90
C PHE A 13 -3.53 5.30 29.79
N ILE A 14 -3.90 5.93 30.91
CA ILE A 14 -4.28 7.36 30.93
C ILE A 14 -3.11 8.25 30.50
N ALA A 15 -1.89 7.96 30.98
CA ALA A 15 -0.70 8.69 30.54
C ALA A 15 -0.48 8.56 29.03
N GLY A 16 -0.66 7.36 28.47
CA GLY A 16 -0.56 7.13 27.03
C GLY A 16 -1.61 7.90 26.22
N VAL A 17 -2.87 7.92 26.68
CA VAL A 17 -3.96 8.68 26.02
C VAL A 17 -3.68 10.18 26.05
N LEU A 18 -3.27 10.73 27.20
CA LEU A 18 -2.93 12.15 27.33
C LEU A 18 -1.74 12.54 26.44
N LEU A 19 -0.73 11.67 26.34
CA LEU A 19 0.40 11.88 25.45
C LEU A 19 0.00 11.81 23.97
N ALA A 20 -0.93 10.92 23.61
CA ALA A 20 -1.46 10.79 22.26
C ALA A 20 -2.32 12.00 21.82
N GLU A 21 -2.98 12.68 22.76
CA GLU A 21 -3.71 13.94 22.51
C GLU A 21 -2.82 15.19 22.58
N SER A 22 -1.54 15.05 22.95
CA SER A 22 -0.61 16.18 23.03
C SER A 22 -0.10 16.64 21.65
N GLU A 23 0.40 17.88 21.60
CA GLU A 23 1.09 18.43 20.41
C GLU A 23 2.32 17.60 20.01
N TYR A 24 2.90 16.84 20.96
CA TYR A 24 4.06 15.98 20.76
C TYR A 24 3.74 14.57 20.25
N ARG A 25 2.47 14.27 19.92
CA ARG A 25 2.04 12.93 19.48
C ARG A 25 2.91 12.35 18.35
N HIS A 26 3.33 13.21 17.41
CA HIS A 26 4.08 12.77 16.23
C HIS A 26 5.52 12.42 16.57
N GLU A 27 6.15 13.19 17.45
CA GLU A 27 7.50 12.91 17.94
C GLU A 27 7.52 11.63 18.79
N LEU A 28 6.49 11.45 19.64
CA LEU A 28 6.29 10.22 20.41
C LEU A 28 6.06 9.01 19.52
N GLU A 29 5.25 9.13 18.47
CA GLU A 29 5.00 8.06 17.52
C GLU A 29 6.31 7.60 16.85
N ILE A 30 7.11 8.55 16.36
CA ILE A 30 8.42 8.27 15.74
C ILE A 30 9.37 7.61 16.74
N ALA A 31 9.38 8.07 17.99
CA ALA A 31 10.25 7.52 19.03
C ALA A 31 9.86 6.09 19.45
N ILE A 32 8.57 5.76 19.44
CA ILE A 32 8.04 4.45 19.86
C ILE A 32 8.05 3.44 18.70
N ASP A 33 7.98 3.89 17.44
CA ASP A 33 7.89 3.02 16.25
C ASP A 33 8.92 1.87 16.22
N PRO A 34 10.22 2.10 16.53
CA PRO A 34 11.22 1.03 16.58
C PRO A 34 10.95 -0.02 17.67
N PHE A 35 10.26 0.37 18.74
CA PHE A 35 9.95 -0.52 19.87
C PHE A 35 8.63 -1.25 19.71
N LYS A 36 7.73 -0.82 18.82
CA LYS A 36 6.41 -1.45 18.64
C LYS A 36 6.53 -2.94 18.37
N GLY A 37 7.41 -3.34 17.45
CA GLY A 37 7.64 -4.75 17.12
C GLY A 37 8.21 -5.55 18.30
N LEU A 38 9.15 -4.97 19.05
CA LEU A 38 9.73 -5.60 20.23
C LEU A 38 8.69 -5.78 21.35
N LEU A 39 7.90 -4.75 21.63
CA LEU A 39 6.85 -4.78 22.65
C LEU A 39 5.74 -5.77 22.29
N LEU A 40 5.35 -5.83 21.01
CA LEU A 40 4.38 -6.81 20.52
C LEU A 40 4.92 -8.25 20.63
N GLY A 41 6.20 -8.46 20.32
CA GLY A 41 6.87 -9.75 20.55
C GLY A 41 6.88 -10.15 22.03
N LEU A 42 7.27 -9.21 22.91
CA LEU A 42 7.29 -9.43 24.36
C LEU A 42 5.88 -9.72 24.91
N PHE A 43 4.86 -9.04 24.40
CA PHE A 43 3.46 -9.27 24.75
C PHE A 43 3.04 -10.70 24.41
N PHE A 44 3.25 -11.16 23.17
CA PHE A 44 2.86 -12.52 22.77
C PHE A 44 3.65 -13.61 23.51
N ILE A 45 4.93 -13.40 23.82
CA ILE A 45 5.71 -14.32 24.65
C ILE A 45 5.15 -14.38 26.07
N SER A 46 4.86 -13.23 26.68
CA SER A 46 4.32 -13.16 28.04
C SER A 46 2.95 -13.81 28.15
N VAL A 47 2.07 -13.54 27.19
CA VAL A 47 0.73 -14.16 27.11
C VAL A 47 0.84 -15.66 26.86
N GLY A 48 1.78 -16.09 26.01
CA GLY A 48 2.06 -17.51 25.77
C GLY A 48 2.55 -18.25 27.02
N MET A 49 3.42 -17.62 27.83
CA MET A 49 3.86 -18.18 29.11
C MET A 49 2.75 -18.20 30.17
N ALA A 50 1.84 -17.24 30.15
CA ALA A 50 0.68 -17.18 31.04
C ALA A 50 -0.40 -18.23 30.67
N LEU A 51 -0.30 -18.85 29.49
CA LEU A 51 -1.26 -19.84 29.02
C LEU A 51 -1.04 -21.18 29.72
N ASN A 52 -2.00 -21.57 30.57
CA ASN A 52 -1.99 -22.86 31.24
C ASN A 52 -2.56 -23.96 30.33
N LEU A 53 -1.68 -24.70 29.66
CA LEU A 53 -2.07 -25.81 28.78
C LEU A 53 -2.78 -26.94 29.54
N GLY A 54 -2.45 -27.17 30.82
CA GLY A 54 -3.11 -28.20 31.63
C GLY A 54 -4.61 -27.94 31.77
N VAL A 55 -4.98 -26.70 32.10
CA VAL A 55 -6.39 -26.26 32.20
C VAL A 55 -7.10 -26.29 30.85
N LEU A 56 -6.38 -25.96 29.77
CA LEU A 56 -6.93 -26.07 28.41
C LEU A 56 -7.29 -27.51 28.05
N TYR A 57 -6.44 -28.49 28.41
CA TYR A 57 -6.71 -29.91 28.13
C TYR A 57 -7.86 -30.46 28.98
N THR A 58 -7.96 -30.09 30.25
CA THR A 58 -9.02 -30.59 31.14
C THR A 58 -10.38 -29.96 30.83
N HIS A 59 -10.42 -28.72 30.37
CA HIS A 59 -11.65 -27.95 30.13
C HIS A 59 -11.82 -27.50 28.67
N LEU A 60 -11.35 -28.30 27.72
CA LEU A 60 -11.33 -27.96 26.29
C LEU A 60 -12.69 -27.51 25.75
N LEU A 61 -13.77 -28.22 26.10
CA LEU A 61 -15.13 -27.90 25.64
C LEU A 61 -15.60 -26.54 26.17
N TRP A 62 -15.39 -26.27 27.46
CA TRP A 62 -15.79 -25.01 28.09
C TRP A 62 -15.02 -23.82 27.51
N VAL A 63 -13.72 -23.99 27.25
CA VAL A 63 -12.90 -22.98 26.60
C VAL A 63 -13.40 -22.71 25.18
N ALA A 64 -13.62 -23.77 24.37
CA ALA A 64 -14.09 -23.63 22.99
C ALA A 64 -15.44 -22.91 22.92
N VAL A 65 -16.39 -23.29 23.78
CA VAL A 65 -17.71 -22.64 23.87
C VAL A 65 -17.56 -21.17 24.29
N SER A 66 -16.73 -20.87 25.29
CA SER A 66 -16.51 -19.51 25.77
C SER A 66 -15.92 -18.60 24.69
N VAL A 67 -14.94 -19.10 23.92
CA VAL A 67 -14.36 -18.39 22.78
C VAL A 67 -15.42 -18.15 21.70
N ALA A 68 -16.17 -19.18 21.32
CA ALA A 68 -17.21 -19.07 20.30
C ALA A 68 -18.30 -18.06 20.69
N VAL A 69 -18.75 -18.10 21.95
CA VAL A 69 -19.74 -17.15 22.49
C VAL A 69 -19.19 -15.74 22.51
N LEU A 70 -17.96 -15.53 23.01
CA LEU A 70 -17.33 -14.21 23.06
C LEU A 70 -17.23 -13.60 21.66
N VAL A 71 -16.71 -14.35 20.70
CA VAL A 71 -16.53 -13.90 19.31
C VAL A 71 -17.88 -13.64 18.65
N ALA A 72 -18.84 -14.57 18.77
CA ALA A 72 -20.15 -14.44 18.13
C ALA A 72 -20.95 -13.26 18.69
N VAL A 73 -20.98 -13.08 20.01
CA VAL A 73 -21.70 -11.98 20.66
C VAL A 73 -21.09 -10.64 20.28
N LYS A 74 -19.76 -10.49 20.38
CA LYS A 74 -19.11 -9.24 19.96
C LYS A 74 -19.32 -8.96 18.49
N MET A 75 -19.16 -9.96 17.63
CA MET A 75 -19.35 -9.81 16.19
C MET A 75 -20.78 -9.35 15.88
N LEU A 76 -21.79 -9.93 16.53
CA LEU A 76 -23.19 -9.53 16.37
C LEU A 76 -23.43 -8.08 16.83
N VAL A 77 -22.97 -7.73 18.03
CA VAL A 77 -23.11 -6.37 18.59
C VAL A 77 -22.44 -5.35 17.68
N LEU A 78 -21.19 -5.61 17.28
CA LEU A 78 -20.44 -4.73 16.39
C LEU A 78 -21.06 -4.62 15.00
N TYR A 79 -21.60 -5.70 14.46
CA TYR A 79 -22.29 -5.68 13.18
C TYR A 79 -23.58 -4.85 13.24
N LEU A 80 -24.35 -4.97 14.33
CA LEU A 80 -25.55 -4.16 14.56
C LEU A 80 -25.21 -2.68 14.74
N LEU A 81 -24.17 -2.36 15.53
CA LEU A 81 -23.69 -0.99 15.66
C LEU A 81 -23.22 -0.44 14.32
N ALA A 82 -22.44 -1.20 13.55
CA ALA A 82 -22.00 -0.81 12.22
C ALA A 82 -23.17 -0.54 11.28
N ARG A 83 -24.27 -1.31 11.41
CA ARG A 83 -25.52 -1.06 10.67
C ARG A 83 -26.21 0.24 11.12
N LEU A 84 -26.29 0.51 12.42
CA LEU A 84 -26.94 1.71 12.98
C LEU A 84 -26.17 2.99 12.63
N TYR A 85 -24.84 2.95 12.68
CA TYR A 85 -23.97 4.08 12.31
C TYR A 85 -23.76 4.23 10.79
N GLY A 86 -24.48 3.44 9.99
CA GLY A 86 -24.50 3.61 8.54
C GLY A 86 -23.23 3.18 7.81
N LEU A 87 -22.37 2.34 8.41
CA LEU A 87 -21.25 1.74 7.68
C LEU A 87 -21.79 0.98 6.47
N ARG A 88 -21.03 0.97 5.38
CA ARG A 88 -21.44 0.31 4.13
C ARG A 88 -21.57 -1.19 4.37
N SER A 89 -22.57 -1.82 3.76
CA SER A 89 -22.89 -3.25 4.02
C SER A 89 -21.71 -4.19 3.81
N SER A 90 -20.77 -3.79 2.96
CA SER A 90 -19.50 -4.47 2.67
C SER A 90 -18.49 -4.42 3.81
N GLU A 91 -18.33 -3.25 4.44
CA GLU A 91 -17.32 -3.01 5.50
C GLU A 91 -17.78 -3.55 6.85
N ARG A 92 -19.10 -3.65 7.07
CA ARG A 92 -19.70 -4.11 8.34
C ARG A 92 -19.13 -5.44 8.82
N MET A 93 -18.96 -6.42 7.91
CA MET A 93 -18.51 -7.76 8.26
C MET A 93 -17.03 -7.79 8.63
N GLN A 94 -16.19 -7.09 7.87
CA GLN A 94 -14.76 -6.97 8.18
C GLN A 94 -14.55 -6.23 9.50
N PHE A 95 -15.23 -5.09 9.69
CA PHE A 95 -15.19 -4.34 10.95
C PHE A 95 -15.59 -5.20 12.15
N ALA A 96 -16.74 -5.89 12.05
CA ALA A 96 -17.23 -6.74 13.14
C ALA A 96 -16.28 -7.91 13.44
N GLY A 97 -15.70 -8.52 12.41
CA GLY A 97 -14.77 -9.64 12.60
C GLY A 97 -13.43 -9.20 13.21
N VAL A 98 -12.82 -8.09 12.77
CA VAL A 98 -11.52 -7.65 13.29
C VAL A 98 -11.61 -7.30 14.78
N LEU A 99 -12.72 -6.67 15.20
CA LEU A 99 -12.92 -6.22 16.58
C LEU A 99 -13.60 -7.28 17.48
N SER A 100 -13.90 -8.47 16.94
CA SER A 100 -14.62 -9.54 17.66
C SER A 100 -13.80 -10.21 18.77
N GLN A 101 -12.47 -10.09 18.74
CA GLN A 101 -11.59 -10.70 19.74
C GLN A 101 -11.71 -10.08 21.14
N GLY A 102 -11.25 -10.81 22.16
CA GLY A 102 -11.01 -10.25 23.48
C GLY A 102 -9.96 -9.13 23.40
N GLY A 103 -10.18 -8.03 24.12
CA GLY A 103 -9.20 -6.95 24.18
C GLY A 103 -8.02 -7.32 25.09
N GLU A 104 -6.82 -6.86 24.78
CA GLU A 104 -5.61 -7.08 25.61
C GLU A 104 -5.78 -6.50 27.02
N PHE A 105 -6.62 -5.49 27.16
CA PHE A 105 -6.96 -4.92 28.46
C PHE A 105 -7.65 -5.92 29.41
N ALA A 106 -8.20 -7.03 28.90
CA ALA A 106 -8.75 -8.09 29.72
C ALA A 106 -7.71 -8.71 30.66
N PHE A 107 -6.45 -8.86 30.22
CA PHE A 107 -5.34 -9.38 31.04
C PHE A 107 -5.12 -8.53 32.29
N VAL A 108 -5.16 -7.22 32.11
CA VAL A 108 -5.06 -6.25 33.21
C VAL A 108 -6.29 -6.33 34.11
N LEU A 109 -7.50 -6.33 33.54
CA LEU A 109 -8.74 -6.38 34.31
C LEU A 109 -8.85 -7.62 35.19
N PHE A 110 -8.35 -8.77 34.72
CA PHE A 110 -8.36 -10.01 35.51
C PHE A 110 -7.32 -9.98 36.64
N SER A 111 -6.27 -9.17 36.58
CA SER A 111 -5.27 -9.09 37.66
C SER A 111 -5.85 -8.60 38.99
N LEU A 112 -6.86 -7.72 38.95
CA LEU A 112 -7.42 -7.09 40.15
C LEU A 112 -8.31 -8.06 40.96
N PRO A 113 -9.27 -8.78 40.35
CA PRO A 113 -10.00 -9.81 41.09
C PRO A 113 -9.12 -10.98 41.52
N ALA A 114 -8.06 -11.29 40.77
CA ALA A 114 -7.08 -12.30 41.15
C ALA A 114 -6.31 -11.92 42.42
N SER A 115 -5.87 -10.66 42.56
CA SER A 115 -5.20 -10.19 43.77
C SER A 115 -6.11 -10.18 45.00
N GLN A 116 -7.41 -9.99 44.79
CA GLN A 116 -8.44 -10.07 45.83
C GLN A 116 -8.96 -11.49 46.09
N ARG A 117 -8.42 -12.51 45.40
CA ARG A 117 -8.85 -13.93 45.49
C ARG A 117 -10.35 -14.12 45.23
N LEU A 118 -10.93 -13.30 44.35
CA LEU A 118 -12.33 -13.40 43.93
C LEU A 118 -12.58 -14.55 42.95
N PHE A 119 -11.52 -15.01 42.26
CA PHE A 119 -11.62 -16.18 41.39
C PHE A 119 -11.55 -17.47 42.19
N GLN A 120 -12.43 -18.40 41.86
CA GLN A 120 -12.43 -19.76 42.40
C GLN A 120 -11.80 -20.72 41.38
N HIS A 121 -11.06 -21.72 41.86
CA HIS A 121 -10.47 -22.77 41.01
C HIS A 121 -9.63 -22.19 39.85
N ASP A 122 -9.75 -22.78 38.65
CA ASP A 122 -9.00 -22.42 37.45
C ASP A 122 -9.65 -21.29 36.62
N GLN A 123 -10.59 -20.52 37.19
CA GLN A 123 -11.34 -19.48 36.46
C GLN A 123 -10.46 -18.42 35.80
N MET A 124 -9.44 -17.92 36.50
CA MET A 124 -8.50 -16.94 35.94
C MET A 124 -7.77 -17.54 34.73
N ALA A 125 -7.27 -18.77 34.86
CA ALA A 125 -6.58 -19.47 33.77
C ALA A 125 -7.52 -19.68 32.58
N LEU A 126 -8.78 -20.09 32.81
CA LEU A 126 -9.79 -20.25 31.76
C LEU A 126 -10.08 -18.94 31.00
N LEU A 127 -10.22 -17.82 31.72
CA LEU A 127 -10.46 -16.50 31.11
C LEU A 127 -9.26 -16.02 30.29
N LEU A 128 -8.04 -16.20 30.80
CA LEU A 128 -6.80 -15.87 30.09
C LEU A 128 -6.69 -16.69 28.81
N VAL A 129 -6.88 -18.01 28.91
CA VAL A 129 -6.85 -18.94 27.77
C VAL A 129 -7.92 -18.56 26.73
N ALA A 130 -9.14 -18.23 27.16
CA ALA A 130 -10.22 -17.83 26.25
C ALA A 130 -9.90 -16.52 25.51
N VAL A 131 -9.36 -15.51 26.18
CA VAL A 131 -8.96 -14.25 25.53
C VAL A 131 -7.82 -14.50 24.54
N THR A 132 -6.78 -15.24 24.93
CA THR A 132 -5.65 -15.56 24.05
C THR A 132 -6.10 -16.34 22.82
N LEU A 133 -6.92 -17.38 22.99
CA LEU A 133 -7.45 -18.16 21.87
C LEU A 133 -8.36 -17.31 20.98
N SER A 134 -9.15 -16.39 21.54
CA SER A 134 -9.96 -15.48 20.72
C SER A 134 -9.10 -14.62 19.79
N MET A 135 -7.95 -14.12 20.25
CA MET A 135 -7.01 -13.37 19.41
C MET A 135 -6.38 -14.25 18.33
N MET A 136 -6.08 -15.52 18.66
CA MET A 136 -5.58 -16.50 17.69
C MET A 136 -6.64 -16.86 16.63
N THR A 137 -7.93 -16.81 16.97
CA THR A 137 -9.02 -17.07 16.01
C THR A 137 -9.27 -15.93 15.02
N THR A 138 -8.90 -14.70 15.35
CA THR A 138 -9.11 -13.50 14.50
C THR A 138 -8.57 -13.64 13.07
N PRO A 139 -7.30 -14.03 12.81
CA PRO A 139 -6.80 -14.18 11.44
C PRO A 139 -7.55 -15.27 10.65
N LEU A 140 -8.00 -16.35 11.31
CA LEU A 140 -8.80 -17.40 10.68
C LEU A 140 -10.20 -16.90 10.32
N LEU A 141 -10.81 -16.12 11.22
CA LEU A 141 -12.10 -15.48 11.00
C LEU A 141 -12.04 -14.49 9.83
N MET A 142 -10.97 -13.68 9.76
CA MET A 142 -10.72 -12.77 8.62
C MET A 142 -10.62 -13.51 7.30
N LYS A 143 -9.82 -14.57 7.24
CA LYS A 143 -9.70 -15.40 6.04
C LYS A 143 -11.06 -16.01 5.62
N GLY A 144 -11.88 -16.40 6.59
CA GLY A 144 -13.25 -16.88 6.36
C GLY A 144 -14.18 -15.81 5.80
N ILE A 145 -14.14 -14.60 6.38
CA ILE A 145 -14.91 -13.44 5.90
C ILE A 145 -14.50 -13.05 4.49
N ASP A 146 -13.20 -12.96 4.21
CA ASP A 146 -12.69 -12.61 2.88
C ASP A 146 -13.10 -13.66 1.84
N LYS A 147 -13.09 -14.95 2.18
CA LYS A 147 -13.58 -16.03 1.31
C LYS A 147 -15.09 -15.96 1.08
N LEU A 148 -15.87 -15.60 2.09
CA LEU A 148 -17.32 -15.42 1.95
C LEU A 148 -17.62 -14.20 1.05
N LEU A 149 -16.87 -13.12 1.23
CA LEU A 149 -17.00 -11.90 0.46
C LEU A 149 -16.55 -12.10 -0.98
N SER A 150 -15.42 -12.79 -1.23
CA SER A 150 -14.97 -13.10 -2.58
C SER A 150 -15.99 -13.95 -3.33
N ARG A 151 -16.62 -14.93 -2.69
CA ARG A 151 -17.71 -15.72 -3.30
C ARG A 151 -18.98 -14.92 -3.59
N ARG A 152 -19.33 -13.96 -2.74
CA ARG A 152 -20.54 -13.13 -2.92
C ARG A 152 -20.34 -12.00 -3.91
N LEU A 153 -19.14 -11.44 -3.94
CA LEU A 153 -18.84 -10.27 -4.73
C LEU A 153 -18.28 -10.67 -6.08
N ASN A 154 -17.44 -11.69 -6.21
CA ASN A 154 -16.97 -12.09 -7.53
C ASN A 154 -18.11 -12.80 -8.27
N PRO A 155 -18.35 -12.47 -9.54
CA PRO A 155 -19.27 -13.26 -10.36
C PRO A 155 -18.80 -14.71 -10.33
N ALA A 156 -19.72 -15.64 -10.04
CA ALA A 156 -19.47 -17.04 -10.30
C ALA A 156 -19.37 -17.20 -11.82
N ASP A 157 -18.36 -17.92 -12.31
CA ASP A 157 -18.23 -18.26 -13.73
C ASP A 157 -19.33 -19.23 -14.24
N ASP A 158 -20.51 -19.24 -13.62
CA ASP A 158 -21.61 -20.11 -14.03
C ASP A 158 -22.71 -19.32 -14.75
N THR A 159 -22.89 -19.72 -16.00
CA THR A 159 -23.75 -19.21 -17.07
C THR A 159 -25.22 -19.02 -16.69
N GLY A 160 -25.82 -17.93 -17.17
CA GLY A 160 -27.27 -17.73 -17.17
C GLY A 160 -27.68 -16.31 -17.51
N GLU A 161 -27.75 -16.00 -18.81
CA GLU A 161 -28.33 -14.79 -19.41
C GLU A 161 -27.54 -13.46 -19.29
N ALA A 162 -26.58 -13.28 -20.21
CA ALA A 162 -26.31 -11.97 -20.81
C ALA A 162 -26.15 -12.17 -22.33
N PRO A 163 -26.64 -11.23 -23.17
CA PRO A 163 -26.73 -11.43 -24.61
C PRO A 163 -25.34 -11.58 -25.21
N TRP A 164 -25.21 -12.53 -26.13
CA TRP A 164 -24.07 -12.81 -26.99
C TRP A 164 -23.22 -11.55 -27.29
N VAL A 165 -22.06 -11.44 -26.61
CA VAL A 165 -20.95 -10.59 -27.05
C VAL A 165 -19.76 -11.52 -27.21
N GLU A 166 -19.36 -11.71 -28.46
CA GLU A 166 -18.10 -12.38 -28.81
C GLU A 166 -16.96 -11.58 -28.16
N ASP A 167 -16.20 -12.25 -27.27
CA ASP A 167 -14.93 -11.80 -26.69
C ASP A 167 -14.98 -10.98 -25.38
N ASP A 168 -15.40 -11.62 -24.27
CA ASP A 168 -15.32 -11.12 -22.88
C ASP A 168 -13.89 -11.20 -22.26
N LYS A 169 -12.88 -11.36 -23.12
CA LYS A 169 -11.47 -11.48 -22.72
C LYS A 169 -10.84 -10.09 -22.52
N PRO A 170 -10.24 -9.81 -21.35
CA PRO A 170 -9.64 -8.50 -21.11
C PRO A 170 -8.39 -8.31 -21.96
N GLN A 171 -8.20 -7.11 -22.49
CA GLN A 171 -6.93 -6.72 -23.12
C GLN A 171 -5.94 -6.22 -22.06
N VAL A 172 -6.45 -5.57 -21.01
CA VAL A 172 -5.64 -5.00 -19.93
C VAL A 172 -6.23 -5.37 -18.57
N ILE A 173 -5.39 -5.87 -17.67
CA ILE A 173 -5.74 -6.05 -16.26
C ILE A 173 -5.14 -4.89 -15.47
N ILE A 174 -5.94 -4.22 -14.65
CA ILE A 174 -5.47 -3.16 -13.74
C ILE A 174 -5.52 -3.70 -12.31
N VAL A 175 -4.38 -3.71 -11.63
CA VAL A 175 -4.27 -4.10 -10.23
C VAL A 175 -4.21 -2.87 -9.35
N GLY A 176 -5.21 -2.74 -8.48
CA GLY A 176 -5.45 -1.55 -7.67
C GLY A 176 -6.15 -0.47 -8.49
N PHE A 177 -7.27 0.04 -7.98
CA PHE A 177 -8.07 1.09 -8.60
C PHE A 177 -8.23 2.29 -7.66
N GLY A 178 -7.12 2.64 -7.01
CA GLY A 178 -6.98 3.91 -6.30
C GLY A 178 -6.83 5.09 -7.25
N ARG A 179 -6.34 6.23 -6.72
CA ARG A 179 -6.16 7.48 -7.48
C ARG A 179 -5.38 7.32 -8.79
N PHE A 180 -4.33 6.48 -8.78
CA PHE A 180 -3.49 6.25 -9.95
C PHE A 180 -4.17 5.30 -10.96
N GLY A 181 -4.65 4.14 -10.50
CA GLY A 181 -5.37 3.16 -11.31
C GLY A 181 -6.64 3.72 -11.96
N GLN A 182 -7.39 4.56 -11.26
CA GLN A 182 -8.59 5.23 -11.79
C GLN A 182 -8.31 6.10 -13.01
N VAL A 183 -7.21 6.86 -12.99
CA VAL A 183 -6.83 7.70 -14.14
C VAL A 183 -6.47 6.84 -15.35
N ILE A 184 -5.75 5.73 -15.12
CA ILE A 184 -5.40 4.78 -16.17
C ILE A 184 -6.64 4.08 -16.72
N GLY A 185 -7.51 3.56 -15.85
CA GLY A 185 -8.74 2.88 -16.24
C GLY A 185 -9.65 3.78 -17.07
N ARG A 186 -9.85 5.04 -16.63
CA ARG A 186 -10.62 6.03 -17.39
C ARG A 186 -10.01 6.34 -18.75
N LEU A 187 -8.68 6.48 -18.82
CA LEU A 187 -7.98 6.73 -20.08
C LEU A 187 -8.14 5.55 -21.05
N LEU A 188 -7.99 4.32 -20.58
CA LEU A 188 -8.11 3.11 -21.39
C LEU A 188 -9.56 2.89 -21.86
N MET A 189 -10.54 3.08 -20.97
CA MET A 189 -11.97 3.01 -21.33
C MET A 189 -12.37 4.06 -22.35
N ALA A 190 -11.87 5.29 -22.23
CA ALA A 190 -12.12 6.34 -23.23
C ALA A 190 -11.61 5.97 -24.64
N ASN A 191 -10.64 5.06 -24.71
CA ASN A 191 -10.09 4.51 -25.94
C ASN A 191 -10.65 3.12 -26.28
N LYS A 192 -11.78 2.73 -25.66
CA LYS A 192 -12.51 1.46 -25.90
C LYS A 192 -11.69 0.19 -25.67
N MET A 193 -10.68 0.26 -24.80
CA MET A 193 -9.93 -0.92 -24.39
C MET A 193 -10.75 -1.75 -23.41
N ARG A 194 -10.77 -3.08 -23.58
CA ARG A 194 -11.42 -3.98 -22.64
C ARG A 194 -10.55 -4.15 -21.40
N ILE A 195 -11.02 -3.66 -20.26
CA ILE A 195 -10.26 -3.71 -19.01
C ILE A 195 -10.97 -4.55 -17.95
N THR A 196 -10.18 -5.32 -17.20
CA THR A 196 -10.62 -5.96 -15.95
C THR A 196 -9.84 -5.37 -14.79
N VAL A 197 -10.52 -5.07 -13.69
CA VAL A 197 -9.93 -4.44 -12.51
C VAL A 197 -9.89 -5.42 -11.34
N LEU A 198 -8.75 -5.50 -10.66
CA LEU A 198 -8.58 -6.19 -9.39
C LEU A 198 -8.50 -5.15 -8.26
N GLU A 199 -9.39 -5.26 -7.28
CA GLU A 199 -9.45 -4.33 -6.16
C GLU A 199 -9.70 -5.05 -4.83
N ARG A 200 -8.95 -4.65 -3.80
CA ARG A 200 -9.08 -5.18 -2.43
C ARG A 200 -10.09 -4.35 -1.62
N ASP A 201 -10.35 -3.10 -1.99
CA ASP A 201 -11.37 -2.28 -1.34
C ASP A 201 -12.78 -2.56 -1.89
N ILE A 202 -13.62 -3.22 -1.09
CA ILE A 202 -15.01 -3.53 -1.44
C ILE A 202 -15.81 -2.27 -1.77
N SER A 203 -15.55 -1.17 -1.05
CA SER A 203 -16.24 0.10 -1.26
C SER A 203 -15.99 0.65 -2.66
N ALA A 204 -14.77 0.49 -3.17
CA ALA A 204 -14.42 0.85 -4.54
C ALA A 204 -15.04 -0.13 -5.56
N VAL A 205 -15.10 -1.44 -5.26
CA VAL A 205 -15.68 -2.47 -6.15
C VAL A 205 -17.12 -2.14 -6.58
N ASN A 206 -18.00 -1.84 -5.62
CA ASN A 206 -19.41 -1.58 -5.92
C ASN A 206 -19.58 -0.31 -6.78
N LEU A 207 -18.83 0.73 -6.45
CA LEU A 207 -18.86 1.99 -7.18
C LEU A 207 -18.38 1.81 -8.63
N MET A 208 -17.31 1.03 -8.84
CA MET A 208 -16.79 0.73 -10.17
C MET A 208 -17.75 -0.08 -11.02
N ARG A 209 -18.46 -1.06 -10.44
CA ARG A 209 -19.46 -1.83 -11.19
C ARG A 209 -20.59 -0.95 -11.73
N ASN A 210 -21.03 0.03 -10.94
CA ASN A 210 -22.02 1.01 -11.40
C ASN A 210 -21.50 1.89 -12.55
N TYR A 211 -20.18 2.04 -12.69
CA TYR A 211 -19.54 2.71 -13.82
C TYR A 211 -19.23 1.78 -15.00
N GLY A 212 -19.68 0.52 -14.96
CA GLY A 212 -19.54 -0.44 -16.05
C GLY A 212 -18.19 -1.15 -16.12
N TYR A 213 -17.36 -1.09 -15.08
CA TYR A 213 -16.11 -1.85 -15.02
C TYR A 213 -16.39 -3.32 -14.65
N LYS A 214 -15.71 -4.26 -15.33
CA LYS A 214 -15.57 -5.64 -14.86
C LYS A 214 -14.57 -5.66 -13.71
N VAL A 215 -15.02 -5.95 -12.50
CA VAL A 215 -14.20 -5.86 -11.27
C VAL A 215 -14.26 -7.14 -10.47
N TYR A 216 -13.10 -7.68 -10.13
CA TYR A 216 -12.94 -8.76 -9.16
C TYR A 216 -12.44 -8.19 -7.83
N PHE A 217 -13.11 -8.60 -6.76
CA PHE A 217 -12.74 -8.33 -5.40
C PHE A 217 -11.75 -9.38 -4.90
N GLY A 218 -10.63 -8.93 -4.34
CA GLY A 218 -9.70 -9.80 -3.64
C GLY A 218 -8.25 -9.36 -3.74
N ASP A 219 -7.39 -10.15 -3.13
CA ASP A 219 -5.95 -9.93 -3.16
C ASP A 219 -5.35 -10.41 -4.48
N ALA A 220 -4.82 -9.46 -5.28
CA ALA A 220 -4.19 -9.76 -6.56
C ALA A 220 -2.92 -10.62 -6.45
N THR A 221 -2.30 -10.75 -5.26
CA THR A 221 -1.18 -11.68 -5.03
C THR A 221 -1.63 -13.15 -4.99
N GLN A 222 -2.93 -13.42 -5.13
CA GLN A 222 -3.47 -14.76 -5.28
C GLN A 222 -3.53 -15.15 -6.76
N LEU A 223 -2.80 -16.20 -7.13
CA LEU A 223 -2.69 -16.66 -8.52
C LEU A 223 -4.06 -17.01 -9.14
N GLU A 224 -4.93 -17.65 -8.36
CA GLU A 224 -6.28 -18.01 -8.80
C GLU A 224 -7.13 -16.78 -9.16
N LEU A 225 -6.96 -15.66 -8.45
CA LEU A 225 -7.66 -14.42 -8.75
C LEU A 225 -7.17 -13.80 -10.06
N LEU A 226 -5.85 -13.81 -10.31
CA LEU A 226 -5.27 -13.37 -11.58
C LEU A 226 -5.80 -14.20 -12.75
N ARG A 227 -5.85 -15.53 -12.60
CA ARG A 227 -6.43 -16.43 -13.62
C ARG A 227 -7.90 -16.14 -13.87
N SER A 228 -8.69 -16.01 -12.81
CA SER A 228 -10.14 -15.69 -12.90
C SER A 228 -10.38 -14.34 -13.56
N ALA A 229 -9.45 -13.39 -13.40
CA ALA A 229 -9.49 -12.09 -14.06
C ALA A 229 -8.97 -12.11 -15.51
N GLY A 230 -8.65 -13.28 -16.07
CA GLY A 230 -8.24 -13.45 -17.46
C GLY A 230 -6.75 -13.19 -17.72
N ALA A 231 -5.87 -13.33 -16.72
CA ALA A 231 -4.43 -13.09 -16.90
C ALA A 231 -3.75 -14.03 -17.90
N GLU A 232 -4.37 -15.17 -18.23
CA GLU A 232 -3.87 -16.11 -19.25
C GLU A 232 -4.04 -15.60 -20.69
N GLU A 233 -4.93 -14.62 -20.90
CA GLU A 233 -5.32 -14.15 -22.23
C GLU A 233 -5.10 -12.64 -22.40
N ALA A 234 -4.88 -11.93 -21.29
CA ALA A 234 -4.62 -10.51 -21.29
C ALA A 234 -3.28 -10.18 -22.00
N GLN A 235 -3.26 -9.04 -22.68
CA GLN A 235 -2.06 -8.57 -23.38
C GLN A 235 -1.13 -7.83 -22.42
N SER A 236 -1.70 -7.16 -21.42
CA SER A 236 -0.93 -6.38 -20.46
C SER A 236 -1.56 -6.33 -19.07
N ILE A 237 -0.72 -6.12 -18.07
CA ILE A 237 -1.12 -5.86 -16.70
C ILE A 237 -0.50 -4.56 -16.23
N VAL A 238 -1.32 -3.72 -15.59
CA VAL A 238 -0.91 -2.46 -14.99
C VAL A 238 -1.00 -2.59 -13.48
N ILE A 239 0.16 -2.68 -12.82
CA ILE A 239 0.27 -2.85 -11.37
C ILE A 239 0.35 -1.46 -10.72
N THR A 240 -0.63 -1.11 -9.89
CA THR A 240 -0.71 0.21 -9.25
C THR A 240 -0.89 0.16 -7.73
N CYS A 241 -0.50 -0.97 -7.12
CA CYS A 241 -0.49 -1.21 -5.67
C CYS A 241 0.18 -0.07 -4.88
N ASN A 242 -0.18 0.07 -3.60
CA ASN A 242 0.40 1.08 -2.73
C ASN A 242 1.69 0.59 -2.06
N GLU A 243 1.73 -0.70 -1.71
CA GLU A 243 2.85 -1.37 -1.07
C GLU A 243 3.87 -1.86 -2.12
N PRO A 244 5.15 -1.42 -2.06
CA PRO A 244 6.19 -1.86 -2.99
C PRO A 244 6.41 -3.37 -3.00
N GLU A 245 6.27 -4.02 -1.85
CA GLU A 245 6.42 -5.47 -1.68
C GLU A 245 5.37 -6.22 -2.50
N ASP A 246 4.12 -5.73 -2.51
CA ASP A 246 3.04 -6.32 -3.31
C ASP A 246 3.30 -6.13 -4.80
N THR A 247 3.83 -4.97 -5.21
CA THR A 247 4.22 -4.72 -6.61
C THR A 247 5.26 -5.74 -7.07
N MET A 248 6.34 -5.93 -6.32
CA MET A 248 7.41 -6.87 -6.69
C MET A 248 6.94 -8.32 -6.69
N ARG A 249 6.14 -8.72 -5.70
CA ARG A 249 5.54 -10.07 -5.66
C ARG A 249 4.65 -10.34 -6.88
N LEU A 250 3.84 -9.36 -7.28
CA LEU A 250 3.01 -9.47 -8.49
C LEU A 250 3.85 -9.57 -9.77
N VAL A 251 4.94 -8.81 -9.87
CA VAL A 251 5.87 -8.88 -10.99
C VAL A 251 6.44 -10.29 -11.13
N GLU A 252 6.99 -10.84 -10.04
CA GLU A 252 7.56 -12.20 -10.03
C GLU A 252 6.51 -13.25 -10.39
N MET A 253 5.32 -13.17 -9.80
CA MET A 253 4.22 -14.09 -10.10
C MET A 253 3.80 -14.03 -11.57
N CYS A 254 3.69 -12.83 -12.14
CA CYS A 254 3.33 -12.65 -13.54
C CYS A 254 4.42 -13.19 -14.48
N GLN A 255 5.70 -12.95 -14.18
CA GLN A 255 6.80 -13.48 -14.98
C GLN A 255 6.88 -15.01 -14.95
N GLN A 256 6.57 -15.63 -13.80
CA GLN A 256 6.58 -17.08 -13.65
C GLN A 256 5.40 -17.78 -14.34
N HIS A 257 4.19 -17.23 -14.21
CA HIS A 257 2.95 -17.93 -14.63
C HIS A 257 2.37 -17.40 -15.94
N PHE A 258 2.63 -16.13 -16.29
CA PHE A 258 2.09 -15.45 -17.46
C PHE A 258 3.21 -14.75 -18.26
N PRO A 259 4.16 -15.51 -18.83
CA PRO A 259 5.35 -14.92 -19.49
C PRO A 259 5.02 -14.09 -20.75
N HIS A 260 3.82 -14.23 -21.31
CA HIS A 260 3.34 -13.45 -22.44
C HIS A 260 2.81 -12.06 -22.04
N LEU A 261 2.53 -11.84 -20.75
CA LEU A 261 1.84 -10.66 -20.24
C LEU A 261 2.81 -9.48 -20.15
N HIS A 262 2.48 -8.36 -20.82
CA HIS A 262 3.29 -7.15 -20.70
C HIS A 262 3.04 -6.45 -19.36
N ILE A 263 4.06 -6.37 -18.54
CA ILE A 263 3.97 -5.78 -17.20
C ILE A 263 4.30 -4.28 -17.25
N LEU A 264 3.35 -3.46 -16.82
CA LEU A 264 3.53 -2.04 -16.54
C LEU A 264 3.36 -1.79 -15.05
N ALA A 265 4.30 -1.09 -14.41
CA ALA A 265 4.24 -0.86 -12.97
C ALA A 265 4.28 0.62 -12.58
N ARG A 266 3.50 0.98 -11.56
CA ARG A 266 3.71 2.21 -10.78
C ARG A 266 4.91 1.98 -9.87
N ALA A 267 5.78 2.98 -9.78
CA ALA A 267 6.81 3.05 -8.75
C ALA A 267 6.54 4.27 -7.86
N ARG A 268 6.58 4.12 -6.54
CA ARG A 268 6.44 5.23 -5.59
C ARG A 268 7.61 6.19 -5.65
N GLY A 269 8.82 5.68 -5.89
CA GLY A 269 10.04 6.46 -5.84
C GLY A 269 11.17 5.93 -6.71
N ARG A 270 12.39 6.43 -6.44
CA ARG A 270 13.60 5.99 -7.14
C ARG A 270 14.07 4.59 -6.73
N VAL A 271 13.87 4.21 -5.46
CA VAL A 271 14.28 2.89 -4.93
C VAL A 271 13.48 1.79 -5.61
N GLU A 272 12.16 1.83 -5.52
CA GLU A 272 11.27 0.85 -6.19
C GLU A 272 11.44 0.83 -7.71
N ALA A 273 11.63 1.99 -8.35
CA ALA A 273 11.92 2.04 -9.78
C ALA A 273 13.22 1.31 -10.15
N HIS A 274 14.17 1.23 -9.22
CA HIS A 274 15.39 0.48 -9.40
C HIS A 274 15.17 -1.02 -9.23
N GLU A 275 14.41 -1.44 -8.22
CA GLU A 275 14.02 -2.84 -7.99
C GLU A 275 13.25 -3.41 -9.20
N LEU A 276 12.31 -2.63 -9.77
CA LEU A 276 11.60 -3.00 -10.99
C LEU A 276 12.54 -3.20 -12.19
N LEU A 277 13.55 -2.33 -12.34
CA LEU A 277 14.56 -2.48 -13.39
C LEU A 277 15.41 -3.74 -13.20
N GLN A 278 15.79 -4.07 -11.95
CA GLN A 278 16.53 -5.30 -11.64
C GLN A 278 15.71 -6.55 -11.95
N ALA A 279 14.39 -6.51 -11.67
CA ALA A 279 13.46 -7.57 -12.04
C ALA A 279 13.11 -7.60 -13.54
N GLY A 280 13.74 -6.77 -14.38
CA GLY A 280 13.53 -6.76 -15.83
C GLY A 280 12.30 -5.99 -16.30
N VAL A 281 11.57 -5.31 -15.40
CA VAL A 281 10.43 -4.46 -15.76
C VAL A 281 10.93 -3.10 -16.23
N THR A 282 10.95 -2.91 -17.54
CA THR A 282 11.40 -1.65 -18.16
C THR A 282 10.30 -0.61 -18.32
N GLN A 283 9.03 -1.04 -18.30
CA GLN A 283 7.85 -0.19 -18.42
C GLN A 283 7.34 0.16 -17.03
N PHE A 284 7.82 1.26 -16.47
CA PHE A 284 7.31 1.79 -15.21
C PHE A 284 7.17 3.30 -15.22
N SER A 285 6.35 3.82 -14.32
CA SER A 285 6.20 5.25 -14.10
C SER A 285 6.32 5.57 -12.61
N ARG A 286 7.21 6.52 -12.27
CA ARG A 286 7.28 7.05 -10.91
C ARG A 286 6.09 7.98 -10.66
N GLU A 287 5.32 7.70 -9.61
CA GLU A 287 3.99 8.24 -9.38
C GLU A 287 3.91 9.78 -9.46
N THR A 288 4.87 10.49 -8.88
CA THR A 288 4.88 11.96 -8.78
C THR A 288 5.75 12.62 -9.83
N PHE A 289 6.64 11.87 -10.50
CA PHE A 289 7.71 12.45 -11.31
C PHE A 289 7.18 13.23 -12.51
N SER A 290 6.21 12.67 -13.24
CA SER A 290 5.63 13.33 -14.41
C SER A 290 4.88 14.61 -14.02
N SER A 291 4.09 14.56 -12.94
CA SER A 291 3.36 15.71 -12.41
C SER A 291 4.29 16.81 -11.90
N ALA A 292 5.37 16.44 -11.20
CA ALA A 292 6.39 17.37 -10.73
C ALA A 292 7.12 18.06 -11.89
N LEU A 293 7.42 17.33 -12.97
CA LEU A 293 8.02 17.90 -14.18
C LEU A 293 7.07 18.87 -14.89
N GLU A 294 5.78 18.55 -14.95
CA GLU A 294 4.80 19.45 -15.53
C GLU A 294 4.68 20.75 -14.72
N LEU A 295 4.62 20.65 -13.40
CA LEU A 295 4.58 21.82 -12.51
C LEU A 295 5.87 22.65 -12.63
N GLY A 296 7.03 21.99 -12.69
CA GLY A 296 8.31 22.65 -12.94
C GLY A 296 8.34 23.39 -14.28
N ARG A 297 7.76 22.82 -15.35
CA ARG A 297 7.61 23.52 -16.63
C ARG A 297 6.74 24.77 -16.49
N LYS A 298 5.60 24.68 -15.77
CA LYS A 298 4.73 25.84 -15.52
C LYS A 298 5.48 26.93 -14.74
N ALA A 299 6.26 26.56 -13.73
CA ALA A 299 7.10 27.50 -12.99
C ALA A 299 8.15 28.20 -13.88
N LEU A 300 8.83 27.47 -14.78
CA LEU A 300 9.76 28.09 -15.73
C LEU A 300 9.07 29.13 -16.62
N ILE A 301 7.84 28.84 -17.08
CA ILE A 301 7.05 29.77 -17.89
C ILE A 301 6.69 31.01 -17.08
N THR A 302 6.23 30.85 -15.84
CA THR A 302 5.89 31.96 -14.94
C THR A 302 7.10 32.87 -14.67
N LEU A 303 8.31 32.31 -14.63
CA LEU A 303 9.56 33.06 -14.48
C LEU A 303 10.06 33.72 -15.79
N GLY A 304 9.26 33.70 -16.86
CA GLY A 304 9.56 34.39 -18.12
C GLY A 304 10.24 33.52 -19.19
N MET A 305 10.39 32.21 -18.98
CA MET A 305 10.92 31.32 -20.02
C MET A 305 9.86 31.03 -21.10
N HIS A 306 10.24 31.17 -22.38
CA HIS A 306 9.34 30.87 -23.49
C HIS A 306 8.82 29.40 -23.45
N PRO A 307 7.52 29.12 -23.70
CA PRO A 307 6.92 27.78 -23.52
C PRO A 307 7.66 26.63 -24.21
N HIS A 308 8.09 26.84 -25.46
CA HIS A 308 8.86 25.83 -26.21
C HIS A 308 10.23 25.54 -25.56
N GLN A 309 10.90 26.55 -25.01
CA GLN A 309 12.17 26.35 -24.31
C GLN A 309 11.97 25.59 -23.00
N ALA A 310 10.92 25.92 -22.24
CA ALA A 310 10.55 25.22 -21.01
C ALA A 310 10.21 23.74 -21.27
N GLN A 311 9.48 23.43 -22.34
CA GLN A 311 9.19 22.05 -22.75
C GLN A 311 10.48 21.29 -23.13
N ARG A 312 11.38 21.92 -23.87
CA ARG A 312 12.69 21.31 -24.20
C ARG A 312 13.53 21.05 -22.96
N ALA A 313 13.52 21.97 -21.99
CA ALA A 313 14.20 21.79 -20.70
C ALA A 313 13.61 20.61 -19.92
N GLN A 314 12.29 20.50 -19.82
CA GLN A 314 11.58 19.39 -19.19
C GLN A 314 11.95 18.04 -19.83
N LEU A 315 11.88 17.93 -21.17
CA LEU A 315 12.24 16.70 -21.89
C LEU A 315 13.72 16.35 -21.76
N HIS A 316 14.60 17.35 -21.71
CA HIS A 316 16.02 17.13 -21.49
C HIS A 316 16.29 16.59 -20.09
N PHE A 317 15.68 17.20 -19.07
CA PHE A 317 15.79 16.76 -17.68
C PHE A 317 15.25 15.34 -17.50
N ARG A 318 14.09 15.01 -18.07
CA ARG A 318 13.52 13.65 -18.04
C ARG A 318 14.49 12.60 -18.58
N ARG A 319 15.14 12.87 -19.71
CA ARG A 319 16.12 11.94 -20.31
C ARG A 319 17.36 11.76 -19.45
N LEU A 320 17.87 12.85 -18.87
CA LEU A 320 19.03 12.79 -17.96
C LEU A 320 18.70 12.02 -16.68
N ASP A 321 17.57 12.31 -16.06
CA ASP A 321 17.15 11.64 -14.83
C ASP A 321 16.95 10.14 -15.03
N MET A 322 16.33 9.73 -16.14
CA MET A 322 16.20 8.30 -16.48
C MET A 322 17.54 7.62 -16.82
N ARG A 323 18.47 8.34 -17.45
CA ARG A 323 19.82 7.82 -17.67
C ARG A 323 20.53 7.58 -16.34
N MET A 324 20.50 8.58 -15.45
CA MET A 324 21.09 8.46 -14.12
C MET A 324 20.47 7.31 -13.32
N LEU A 325 19.16 7.10 -13.40
CA LEU A 325 18.50 5.98 -12.73
C LEU A 325 19.01 4.61 -13.21
N ARG A 326 19.31 4.48 -14.51
CA ARG A 326 19.86 3.25 -15.10
C ARG A 326 21.35 3.07 -14.87
N GLU A 327 22.13 4.15 -14.83
CA GLU A 327 23.58 4.10 -14.61
C GLU A 327 23.93 3.89 -13.13
N LEU A 328 23.16 4.49 -12.22
CA LEU A 328 23.41 4.43 -10.77
C LEU A 328 22.83 3.18 -10.12
N MET A 329 22.77 2.03 -10.81
CA MET A 329 22.29 0.80 -10.20
C MET A 329 23.11 0.49 -8.94
N PRO A 330 22.56 0.59 -7.71
CA PRO A 330 23.26 0.13 -6.53
C PRO A 330 23.57 -1.36 -6.69
N VAL A 331 24.85 -1.67 -6.90
CA VAL A 331 25.43 -2.89 -6.35
C VAL A 331 25.12 -2.85 -4.85
N HIS A 332 24.37 -3.84 -4.37
CA HIS A 332 23.89 -3.90 -2.99
C HIS A 332 25.03 -3.68 -2.00
N THR A 333 24.99 -2.58 -1.25
CA THR A 333 25.53 -2.53 0.11
C THR A 333 24.99 -1.30 0.85
N ASP A 334 24.43 -1.56 2.02
CA ASP A 334 24.02 -0.57 3.01
C ASP A 334 25.16 0.42 3.30
N THR A 335 24.81 1.67 3.60
CA THR A 335 25.64 2.81 4.09
C THR A 335 26.18 3.89 3.11
N VAL A 336 25.94 3.84 1.79
CA VAL A 336 26.55 4.84 0.84
C VAL A 336 25.55 5.78 0.15
N GLN A 337 24.33 5.97 0.69
CA GLN A 337 23.33 6.84 0.04
C GLN A 337 23.62 8.35 0.16
N ILE A 338 24.30 8.82 1.22
CA ILE A 338 24.51 10.26 1.45
C ILE A 338 25.69 10.82 0.65
N SER A 339 26.75 10.04 0.41
CA SER A 339 27.92 10.49 -0.36
C SER A 339 27.63 10.58 -1.87
N ARG A 340 26.85 9.64 -2.41
CA ARG A 340 26.55 9.56 -3.85
C ARG A 340 25.59 10.65 -4.33
N VAL A 341 24.67 11.14 -3.49
CA VAL A 341 23.83 12.31 -3.83
C VAL A 341 24.66 13.59 -3.90
N ARG A 342 25.67 13.75 -3.04
CA ARG A 342 26.65 14.86 -3.13
C ARG A 342 27.51 14.75 -4.39
N GLU A 343 27.93 13.54 -4.75
CA GLU A 343 28.68 13.26 -5.98
C GLU A 343 27.86 13.51 -7.24
N ALA A 344 26.60 13.08 -7.28
CA ALA A 344 25.67 13.36 -8.37
C ALA A 344 25.43 14.87 -8.53
N ARG A 345 25.31 15.62 -7.43
CA ARG A 345 25.19 17.08 -7.43
C ARG A 345 26.48 17.78 -7.89
N ALA A 346 27.65 17.25 -7.54
CA ALA A 346 28.94 17.74 -8.00
C ALA A 346 29.15 17.48 -9.50
N ASN A 347 28.84 16.28 -9.97
CA ASN A 347 28.82 15.93 -11.40
C ASN A 347 27.81 16.79 -12.17
N TRP A 348 26.68 17.15 -11.57
CA TRP A 348 25.70 18.04 -12.17
C TRP A 348 26.23 19.46 -12.41
N LYS A 349 26.94 20.04 -11.43
CA LYS A 349 27.63 21.33 -11.61
C LYS A 349 28.72 21.25 -12.69
N ARG A 350 29.49 20.17 -12.74
CA ARG A 350 30.57 19.95 -13.73
C ARG A 350 30.04 19.79 -15.16
N PHE A 351 28.96 19.01 -15.36
CA PHE A 351 28.33 18.84 -16.66
C PHE A 351 27.60 20.09 -17.16
N SER A 352 26.89 20.79 -16.26
CA SER A 352 26.20 22.04 -16.61
C SER A 352 27.18 23.14 -17.05
N SER A 353 28.28 23.32 -16.30
CA SER A 353 29.33 24.30 -16.61
C SER A 353 30.13 23.96 -17.88
N ALA A 354 30.46 22.69 -18.12
CA ALA A 354 31.18 22.27 -19.33
C ALA A 354 30.36 22.48 -20.61
N LYS A 355 29.04 22.27 -20.56
CA LYS A 355 28.15 22.45 -21.72
C LYS A 355 27.73 23.90 -21.95
N CYS A 356 27.56 24.69 -20.89
CA CYS A 356 27.39 26.14 -21.00
C CYS A 356 28.63 26.83 -21.59
N ARG A 357 29.86 26.42 -21.21
CA ARG A 357 31.10 26.95 -21.84
C ARG A 357 31.21 26.62 -23.31
N LYS A 358 30.89 25.38 -23.71
CA LYS A 358 30.92 24.99 -25.14
C LYS A 358 29.87 25.73 -25.99
N ARG A 359 28.71 26.08 -25.42
CA ARG A 359 27.68 26.88 -26.12
C ARG A 359 27.97 28.37 -26.13
N ALA A 360 28.55 28.92 -25.06
CA ALA A 360 28.98 30.32 -25.03
C ALA A 360 30.13 30.58 -26.02
N GLY A 361 31.10 29.67 -26.14
CA GLY A 361 32.20 29.77 -27.12
C GLY A 361 31.76 29.63 -28.58
N SER A 362 30.68 28.87 -28.87
CA SER A 362 30.10 28.82 -30.21
C SER A 362 29.28 30.05 -30.58
N TRP A 363 28.83 30.84 -29.59
CA TRP A 363 28.08 32.09 -29.82
C TRP A 363 28.99 33.30 -30.03
N THR A 364 30.22 33.30 -29.50
CA THR A 364 31.21 34.37 -29.74
C THR A 364 32.05 34.16 -31.01
N ALA A 365 32.20 32.92 -31.49
CA ALA A 365 32.91 32.64 -32.74
C ALA A 365 32.07 32.83 -34.02
N GLY A 366 30.74 32.96 -33.90
CA GLY A 366 29.82 33.13 -35.04
C GLY A 366 29.51 34.59 -35.41
N THR A 367 30.02 35.57 -34.67
CA THR A 367 29.68 37.00 -34.83
C THR A 367 30.84 37.89 -35.27
N SER A 368 32.03 37.36 -35.58
CA SER A 368 33.19 38.17 -36.04
C SER A 368 33.54 38.05 -37.53
N LEU A 369 32.76 37.35 -38.35
CA LEU A 369 33.03 37.17 -39.78
C LEU A 369 31.87 37.70 -40.64
N ASN A 370 31.50 38.97 -40.51
CA ASN A 370 30.85 39.72 -41.61
C ASN A 370 30.86 41.25 -41.39
N LYS A 371 32.03 41.89 -41.48
CA LYS A 371 32.11 43.34 -41.76
C LYS A 371 33.27 43.61 -42.72
N GLY A 372 32.97 43.54 -44.01
CA GLY A 372 33.88 43.96 -45.07
C GLY A 372 33.25 43.75 -46.44
N LYS A 373 33.17 44.84 -47.22
CA LYS A 373 32.54 45.02 -48.56
C LYS A 373 31.03 45.34 -48.46
N SER A 374 30.48 46.39 -49.09
CA SER A 374 30.93 47.20 -50.22
C SER A 374 30.02 48.46 -50.39
N TYR A 375 30.66 49.62 -50.69
CA TYR A 375 30.26 50.75 -51.57
C TYR A 375 28.98 51.55 -51.22
N GLY A 376 28.88 52.87 -51.34
CA GLY A 376 29.66 53.84 -52.10
C GLY A 376 28.78 54.50 -53.18
N SER A 377 28.43 55.77 -52.96
CA SER A 377 28.03 56.83 -53.92
C SER A 377 26.66 56.81 -54.64
N ALA A 378 26.10 58.03 -54.67
CA ALA A 378 25.00 58.62 -55.45
C ALA A 378 23.57 58.42 -54.93
#